data_AF-A0A8X6LU62-F1
#
_entry.id   AF-A0A8X6LU62-F1
#
_cell.length_a   1.000
_cell.length_b   1.000
_cell.length_c   1.000
_cell.angle_alpha   90.00
_cell.angle_beta   90.00
_cell.angle_gamma   90.00
#
_symmetry.space_group_name_H-M   'P 1'
#
loop_
_entity.id
_entity.type
_entity.pdbx_description
1 polymer ?
#
loop_
_entity_poly.entity_id
_entity_poly.type
_entity_poly.pdbx_seq_one_letter_code
_entity_poly.pdbx_strand_id
1 'polypeptide(L)'
;MLPNGHGLKLKVDIEKDLASLQRNSNVQIGDLGENDRNLVRSLAIIEIAALLDLYGLVPTRRRKPNRKKGKDNVVFGAPLCTLLELDRRRCPGLKVPLIFQWILHHLHSNGLREEGLMRLAGSVQKVQILKAEIERSYTTSPTLVENLIRQSSIHDVSVILKQLVRHLPEPLLTNSHMDSFLQVPNIPNVQDQINTLNLLVLALPDSHRELLQELLYFLAKVVEEEDANRMSLGNVAMIIAPNLFPPPRLKKGNHKQNDIAAEVTVAAMSSKVTQLLIKYGSFLGAVPPELLAQARLQNRRSSNKHAKRMGRKQKGDKQKNLKDDFLSNGGSVIRVQMSSLRHPNSIAVPVTDKTTAGEVVEKVAEALDQLIDPRHHTFVSTDQQENRAFLQRPRTTSEPIVMRHRCLMGTKKIAETLKDHYLYFIRENVGERRLDHNITIHNIIGSGSGRFASGTTWEIRCHH
;
A
#
# COMPACT_ATOMS: atom_id res chain seq x y z
N MET A 1 28.24 24.40 -19.83
CA MET A 1 28.71 23.24 -19.04
C MET A 1 28.54 22.00 -19.92
N LEU A 2 29.65 21.41 -20.37
CA LEU A 2 29.61 20.19 -21.15
C LEU A 2 29.24 19.03 -20.21
N PRO A 3 28.40 18.08 -20.63
CA PRO A 3 28.03 16.94 -19.77
C PRO A 3 29.24 16.03 -19.51
N ASN A 4 29.45 15.69 -18.23
CA ASN A 4 30.56 14.88 -17.71
C ASN A 4 30.66 13.53 -18.43
N GLY A 5 31.83 13.22 -19.00
CA GLY A 5 32.04 12.03 -19.84
C GLY A 5 31.86 10.69 -19.11
N HIS A 6 32.17 10.63 -17.80
CA HIS A 6 31.95 9.44 -16.98
C HIS A 6 30.47 9.23 -16.63
N GLY A 7 29.75 10.29 -16.26
CA GLY A 7 28.31 10.23 -15.97
C GLY A 7 27.47 9.84 -17.18
N LEU A 8 27.86 10.30 -18.38
CA LEU A 8 27.24 9.89 -19.65
C LEU A 8 27.44 8.40 -19.92
N LYS A 9 28.65 7.87 -19.74
CA LYS A 9 28.94 6.44 -19.96
C LYS A 9 28.14 5.54 -19.02
N LEU A 10 28.07 5.90 -17.73
CA LEU A 10 27.29 5.16 -16.74
C LEU A 10 25.79 5.13 -17.09
N LYS A 11 25.23 6.26 -17.55
CA LYS A 11 23.82 6.35 -17.99
C LYS A 11 23.53 5.46 -19.19
N VAL A 12 24.40 5.48 -20.20
CA VAL A 12 24.26 4.62 -21.41
C VAL A 12 24.30 3.14 -21.04
N ASP A 13 25.21 2.74 -20.14
CA ASP A 13 25.29 1.35 -19.67
C ASP A 13 24.01 0.94 -18.91
N ILE A 14 23.47 1.82 -18.06
CA ILE A 14 22.21 1.58 -17.34
C ILE A 14 21.03 1.44 -18.32
N GLU A 15 20.90 2.34 -19.29
CA GLU A 15 19.81 2.31 -20.27
C GLU A 15 19.85 1.03 -21.11
N LYS A 16 21.05 0.57 -21.51
CA LYS A 16 21.21 -0.70 -22.23
C LYS A 16 20.79 -1.89 -21.37
N ASP A 17 21.25 -1.94 -20.12
CA ASP A 17 20.90 -3.00 -19.18
C ASP A 17 19.37 -3.01 -18.93
N LEU A 18 18.75 -1.84 -18.73
CA LEU A 18 17.31 -1.70 -18.48
C LEU A 18 16.43 -1.90 -19.72
N ALA A 19 16.88 -1.54 -20.92
CA ALA A 19 16.13 -1.74 -22.16
C ALA A 19 15.87 -3.24 -22.42
N SER A 20 16.81 -4.10 -22.03
CA SER A 20 16.62 -5.55 -22.10
C SER A 20 15.66 -6.13 -21.06
N LEU A 21 15.28 -5.38 -20.01
CA LEU A 21 14.34 -5.85 -18.97
C LEU A 21 12.87 -5.82 -19.38
N GLN A 22 12.50 -5.18 -20.50
CA GLN A 22 11.12 -5.09 -21.02
C GLN A 22 10.04 -4.76 -19.96
N ARG A 23 10.37 -3.99 -18.92
CA ARG A 23 9.42 -3.63 -17.85
C ARG A 23 8.97 -2.19 -17.97
N ASN A 24 7.84 -1.99 -18.64
CA ASN A 24 7.17 -0.70 -18.76
C ASN A 24 6.18 -0.47 -17.60
N SER A 25 6.57 -0.76 -16.36
CA SER A 25 5.75 -0.40 -15.19
C SER A 25 6.25 0.89 -14.56
N ASN A 26 5.49 1.97 -14.76
CA ASN A 26 5.75 3.26 -14.12
C ASN A 26 5.17 3.34 -12.68
N VAL A 27 4.54 2.26 -12.20
CA VAL A 27 3.88 2.23 -10.89
C VAL A 27 4.91 1.92 -9.81
N GLN A 28 5.13 2.89 -8.91
CA GLN A 28 5.96 2.67 -7.73
C GLN A 28 5.14 2.00 -6.64
N ILE A 29 5.78 1.19 -5.79
CA ILE A 29 5.12 0.57 -4.63
C ILE A 29 4.52 1.60 -3.67
N GLY A 30 5.06 2.83 -3.66
CA GLY A 30 4.52 3.97 -2.92
C GLY A 30 3.10 4.36 -3.34
N ASP A 31 2.77 4.20 -4.62
CA ASP A 31 1.50 4.63 -5.23
C ASP A 31 0.35 3.65 -4.95
N LEU A 32 0.67 2.46 -4.41
CA LEU A 32 -0.32 1.43 -4.13
C LEU A 32 -1.08 1.69 -2.82
N GLY A 33 -2.34 1.23 -2.77
CA GLY A 33 -3.10 1.12 -1.53
C GLY A 33 -2.49 0.09 -0.58
N GLU A 34 -2.74 0.23 0.73
CA GLU A 34 -2.10 -0.60 1.77
C GLU A 34 -2.29 -2.12 1.58
N ASN A 35 -3.48 -2.55 1.20
CA ASN A 35 -3.78 -3.97 0.92
C ASN A 35 -2.97 -4.51 -0.26
N ASP A 36 -2.88 -3.76 -1.35
CA ASP A 36 -2.10 -4.16 -2.53
C ASP A 36 -0.61 -4.16 -2.20
N ARG A 37 -0.12 -3.15 -1.44
CA ARG A 37 1.27 -3.04 -1.00
C ARG A 37 1.73 -4.23 -0.17
N ASN A 38 0.93 -4.61 0.83
CA ASN A 38 1.24 -5.75 1.72
C ASN A 38 1.28 -7.07 0.96
N LEU A 39 0.41 -7.22 -0.02
CA LEU A 39 0.35 -8.41 -0.85
C LEU A 39 1.49 -8.47 -1.86
N VAL A 40 1.82 -7.34 -2.50
CA VAL A 40 3.01 -7.17 -3.33
C VAL A 40 4.26 -7.54 -2.55
N ARG A 41 4.41 -7.05 -1.31
CA ARG A 41 5.52 -7.42 -0.42
C ARG A 41 5.58 -8.93 -0.19
N SER A 42 4.42 -9.55 0.09
CA SER A 42 4.33 -11.00 0.34
C SER A 42 4.68 -11.83 -0.89
N LEU A 43 4.20 -11.42 -2.06
CA LEU A 43 4.50 -12.07 -3.34
C LEU A 43 5.97 -11.89 -3.73
N ALA A 44 6.55 -10.72 -3.51
CA ALA A 44 7.97 -10.47 -3.76
C ALA A 44 8.86 -11.41 -2.94
N ILE A 45 8.52 -11.68 -1.67
CA ILE A 45 9.26 -12.65 -0.84
C ILE A 45 9.21 -14.06 -1.42
N ILE A 46 8.06 -14.48 -1.95
CA ILE A 46 7.90 -15.79 -2.58
C ILE A 46 8.73 -15.86 -3.87
N GLU A 47 8.68 -14.81 -4.69
CA GLU A 47 9.42 -14.73 -5.96
C GLU A 47 10.94 -14.71 -5.73
N ILE A 48 11.41 -13.99 -4.72
CA ILE A 48 12.83 -14.01 -4.32
C ILE A 48 13.25 -15.43 -3.95
N ALA A 49 12.45 -16.15 -3.17
CA ALA A 49 12.77 -17.53 -2.80
C ALA A 49 12.84 -18.43 -4.04
N ALA A 50 11.86 -18.35 -4.94
CA ALA A 50 11.84 -19.13 -6.17
C ALA A 50 13.04 -18.83 -7.09
N LEU A 51 13.40 -17.56 -7.25
CA LEU A 51 14.57 -17.15 -8.05
C LEU A 51 15.88 -17.65 -7.43
N LEU A 52 16.05 -17.52 -6.11
CA LEU A 52 17.25 -18.01 -5.45
C LEU A 52 17.35 -19.54 -5.52
N ASP A 53 16.24 -20.25 -5.37
CA ASP A 53 16.19 -21.72 -5.49
C ASP A 53 16.55 -22.18 -6.91
N LEU A 54 16.11 -21.45 -7.95
CA LEU A 54 16.45 -21.73 -9.34
C LEU A 54 17.98 -21.73 -9.59
N TYR A 55 18.71 -20.85 -8.91
CA TYR A 55 20.17 -20.78 -8.99
C TYR A 55 20.89 -21.60 -7.91
N GLY A 56 20.17 -22.37 -7.08
CA GLY A 56 20.74 -23.13 -5.96
C GLY A 56 21.32 -22.25 -4.85
N LEU A 57 20.91 -20.98 -4.75
CA LEU A 57 21.43 -19.98 -3.84
C LEU A 57 20.59 -19.91 -2.55
N VAL A 58 20.56 -20.98 -1.78
CA VAL A 58 19.75 -21.03 -0.55
C VAL A 58 20.37 -20.15 0.54
N PRO A 59 19.64 -19.15 1.10
CA PRO A 59 20.12 -18.36 2.23
C PRO A 59 20.43 -19.26 3.43
N THR A 60 21.69 -19.30 3.85
CA THR A 60 22.19 -20.34 4.77
C THR A 60 21.75 -20.12 6.22
N ARG A 61 21.40 -18.89 6.65
CA ARG A 61 20.97 -18.60 8.03
C ARG A 61 20.01 -17.42 8.12
N ARG A 62 18.91 -17.56 8.87
CA ARG A 62 18.16 -16.36 9.31
C ARG A 62 18.99 -15.62 10.37
N ARG A 63 19.46 -14.41 10.06
CA ARG A 63 20.10 -13.54 11.05
C ARG A 63 19.10 -13.22 12.15
N LYS A 64 19.40 -13.60 13.39
CA LYS A 64 18.52 -13.30 14.53
C LYS A 64 18.44 -11.77 14.73
N PRO A 65 17.25 -11.21 15.00
CA PRO A 65 17.11 -9.79 15.29
C PRO A 65 17.96 -9.47 16.51
N ASN A 66 18.95 -8.61 16.32
CA ASN A 66 19.85 -8.22 17.39
C ASN A 66 19.16 -7.13 18.21
N ARG A 67 18.40 -7.54 19.24
CA ARG A 67 17.82 -6.61 20.21
C ARG A 67 18.95 -5.97 21.02
N LYS A 68 19.56 -4.91 20.49
CA LYS A 68 20.25 -3.96 21.35
C LYS A 68 19.17 -3.35 22.23
N LYS A 69 19.20 -3.63 23.54
CA LYS A 69 18.70 -2.65 24.51
C LYS A 69 19.62 -1.43 24.35
N GLY A 70 19.19 -0.46 23.54
CA GLY A 70 19.86 0.82 23.51
C GLY A 70 19.79 1.43 24.91
N LYS A 71 20.79 2.25 25.27
CA LYS A 71 20.53 3.35 26.20
C LYS A 71 19.32 4.14 25.67
N ASP A 72 18.61 4.86 26.53
CA ASP A 72 17.41 5.68 26.22
C ASP A 72 17.72 6.89 25.31
N ASN A 73 18.42 6.63 24.21
CA ASN A 73 18.79 7.58 23.19
C ASN A 73 17.61 7.77 22.26
N VAL A 74 17.29 9.03 21.97
CA VAL A 74 16.12 9.37 21.16
C VAL A 74 16.42 9.24 19.68
N VAL A 75 17.66 9.48 19.25
CA VAL A 75 18.04 9.52 17.83
C VAL A 75 18.95 8.35 17.45
N PHE A 76 20.13 8.23 18.05
CA PHE A 76 21.11 7.22 17.64
C PHE A 76 20.79 5.89 18.29
N GLY A 77 20.40 4.92 17.45
CA GLY A 77 19.98 3.60 17.92
C GLY A 77 18.51 3.52 18.27
N ALA A 78 17.72 4.56 17.98
CA ALA A 78 16.27 4.44 17.97
C ALA A 78 15.79 3.65 16.73
N PRO A 79 14.71 2.87 16.82
CA PRO A 79 14.10 2.24 15.65
C PRO A 79 13.64 3.28 14.64
N LEU A 80 13.84 3.00 13.35
CA LEU A 80 13.50 3.94 12.27
C LEU A 80 12.02 4.33 12.28
N CYS A 81 11.12 3.37 12.55
CA CYS A 81 9.69 3.63 12.66
C CYS A 81 9.36 4.56 13.83
N THR A 82 10.01 4.39 14.99
CA THR A 82 9.79 5.27 16.16
C THR A 82 10.21 6.71 15.87
N LEU A 83 11.34 6.90 15.19
CA LEU A 83 11.77 8.23 14.75
C LEU A 83 10.76 8.87 13.79
N LEU A 84 10.31 8.09 12.81
CA LEU A 84 9.34 8.57 11.84
C LEU A 84 8.00 8.95 12.50
N GLU A 85 7.52 8.14 13.44
CA GLU A 85 6.30 8.41 14.20
C GLU A 85 6.41 9.67 15.05
N LEU A 86 7.57 9.90 15.69
CA LEU A 86 7.84 11.12 16.45
C LEU A 86 7.74 12.35 15.55
N ASP A 87 8.35 12.30 14.36
CA ASP A 87 8.35 13.42 13.42
C ASP A 87 6.98 13.64 12.77
N ARG A 88 6.22 12.56 12.52
CA ARG A 88 4.85 12.63 11.98
C ARG A 88 3.88 13.38 12.89
N ARG A 89 4.14 13.43 14.20
CA ARG A 89 3.35 14.25 15.13
C ARG A 89 3.51 15.75 14.87
N ARG A 90 4.65 16.16 14.29
CA ARG A 90 4.94 17.55 13.94
C ARG A 90 4.55 17.86 12.50
N CYS A 91 4.88 16.93 11.59
CA CYS A 91 4.60 17.05 10.16
C CYS A 91 3.90 15.78 9.66
N PRO A 92 2.55 15.77 9.60
CA PRO A 92 1.80 14.64 9.08
C PRO A 92 2.21 14.30 7.64
N GLY A 93 2.22 13.00 7.30
CA GLY A 93 2.54 12.54 5.94
C GLY A 93 4.01 12.31 5.63
N LEU A 94 4.94 12.59 6.56
CA LEU A 94 6.35 12.27 6.38
C LEU A 94 6.58 10.77 6.09
N LYS A 95 7.49 10.47 5.17
CA LYS A 95 7.88 9.09 4.81
C LYS A 95 9.26 8.70 5.35
N VAL A 96 10.13 9.69 5.56
CA VAL A 96 11.50 9.55 6.09
C VAL A 96 11.66 10.49 7.29
N PRO A 97 12.34 10.09 8.38
CA PRO A 97 12.55 10.98 9.54
C PRO A 97 13.32 12.26 9.19
N LEU A 98 13.00 13.36 9.87
CA LEU A 98 13.52 14.70 9.58
C LEU A 98 15.04 14.76 9.67
N ILE A 99 15.64 14.09 10.66
CA ILE A 99 17.10 14.05 10.81
C ILE A 99 17.81 13.55 9.55
N PHE A 100 17.27 12.52 8.88
CA PHE A 100 17.85 12.01 7.64
C PHE A 100 17.62 12.99 6.49
N GLN A 101 16.44 13.61 6.39
CA GLN A 101 16.16 14.61 5.36
C GLN A 101 17.10 15.81 5.44
N TRP A 102 17.31 16.38 6.64
CA TRP A 102 18.21 17.52 6.83
C TRP A 102 19.66 17.19 6.48
N ILE A 103 20.13 16.03 6.93
CA ILE A 103 21.49 15.56 6.64
C ILE A 103 21.68 15.35 5.13
N LEU A 104 20.77 14.60 4.48
CA LEU A 104 20.86 14.32 3.05
C LEU A 104 20.74 15.60 2.23
N HIS A 105 19.83 16.52 2.59
CA HIS A 105 19.68 17.80 1.93
C HIS A 105 20.94 18.68 2.05
N HIS A 106 21.55 18.76 3.24
CA HIS A 106 22.78 19.52 3.45
C HIS A 106 23.95 18.96 2.64
N LEU A 107 24.15 17.63 2.68
CA LEU A 107 25.20 16.96 1.93
C LEU A 107 24.98 17.07 0.42
N HIS A 108 23.74 16.99 -0.05
CA HIS A 108 23.40 17.16 -1.46
C HIS A 108 23.61 18.60 -1.95
N SER A 109 23.22 19.59 -1.15
CA SER A 109 23.29 21.00 -1.58
C SER A 109 24.71 21.55 -1.53
N ASN A 110 25.53 21.10 -0.57
CA ASN A 110 26.83 21.70 -0.31
C ASN A 110 28.02 20.75 -0.54
N GLY A 111 27.78 19.43 -0.56
CA GLY A 111 28.85 18.42 -0.50
C GLY A 111 29.18 17.68 -1.78
N LEU A 112 28.33 17.72 -2.82
CA LEU A 112 28.49 16.84 -3.99
C LEU A 112 29.82 16.99 -4.73
N ARG A 113 30.43 18.18 -4.70
CA ARG A 113 31.71 18.46 -5.36
C ARG A 113 32.91 18.45 -4.41
N GLU A 114 32.69 18.22 -3.12
CA GLU A 114 33.77 18.18 -2.12
C GLU A 114 34.60 16.90 -2.24
N GLU A 115 35.93 17.06 -2.30
CA GLU A 115 36.83 15.94 -2.51
C GLU A 115 36.75 14.93 -1.36
N GLY A 116 36.58 13.65 -1.70
CA GLY A 116 36.53 12.59 -0.71
C GLY A 116 35.31 12.63 0.20
N LEU A 117 34.19 13.21 -0.25
CA LEU A 117 32.89 13.08 0.42
C LEU A 117 32.61 11.62 0.80
N MET A 118 32.11 11.37 2.01
CA MET A 118 31.96 10.04 2.62
C MET A 118 33.25 9.28 2.96
N ARG A 119 34.38 9.55 2.29
CA ARG A 119 35.66 8.89 2.53
C ARG A 119 36.45 9.52 3.68
N LEU A 120 36.64 10.83 3.63
CA LEU A 120 37.46 11.54 4.62
C LEU A 120 36.84 11.49 6.02
N ALA A 121 37.70 11.41 7.02
CA ALA A 121 37.30 11.42 8.41
C ALA A 121 36.90 12.85 8.83
N GLY A 122 35.76 12.96 9.50
CA GLY A 122 35.41 14.18 10.24
C GLY A 122 36.26 14.33 11.49
N SER A 123 36.21 15.52 12.09
CA SER A 123 36.82 15.77 13.39
C SER A 123 36.11 14.94 14.46
N VAL A 124 36.82 13.99 15.07
CA VAL A 124 36.26 13.10 16.10
C VAL A 124 35.56 13.90 17.19
N GLN A 125 36.19 14.98 17.67
CA GLN A 125 35.63 15.84 18.71
C GLN A 125 34.35 16.55 18.24
N LYS A 126 34.35 17.18 17.05
CA LYS A 126 33.16 17.87 16.52
C LYS A 126 32.01 16.90 16.27
N VAL A 127 32.30 15.71 15.75
CA VAL A 127 31.31 14.65 15.55
C VAL A 127 30.68 14.21 16.88
N GLN A 128 31.47 14.05 17.95
CA GLN A 128 30.91 13.70 19.26
C GLN A 128 30.03 14.82 19.83
N ILE A 129 30.45 16.08 19.70
CA ILE A 129 29.66 17.25 20.14
C ILE A 129 28.34 17.32 19.34
N LEU A 130 28.43 17.25 18.02
CA LEU A 130 27.27 17.27 17.11
C LEU A 130 26.29 16.15 17.45
N LYS A 131 26.80 14.93 17.68
CA LYS A 131 25.98 13.79 18.09
C LYS A 131 25.27 14.02 19.42
N ALA A 132 25.98 14.52 20.43
CA ALA A 132 25.41 14.80 21.74
C ALA A 132 24.30 15.86 21.67
N GLU A 133 24.53 16.91 20.87
CA GLU A 133 23.55 17.99 20.69
C GLU A 133 22.31 17.53 19.91
N ILE A 134 22.50 16.70 18.88
CA ILE A 134 21.38 16.05 18.19
C ILE A 134 20.53 15.25 19.18
N GLU A 135 21.14 14.38 20.00
CA GLU A 135 20.40 13.59 21.00
C GLU A 135 19.65 14.44 22.02
N ARG A 136 20.29 15.52 22.49
CA ARG A 136 19.72 16.42 23.50
C ARG A 136 18.54 17.22 22.95
N SER A 137 18.66 17.74 21.73
CA SER A 137 17.81 18.81 21.23
C SER A 137 16.80 18.35 20.18
N TYR A 138 16.87 17.12 19.65
CA TYR A 138 15.95 16.65 18.59
C TYR A 138 14.46 16.66 19.00
N THR A 139 14.16 16.35 20.26
CA THR A 139 12.78 16.32 20.76
C THR A 139 12.25 17.71 21.14
N THR A 140 13.11 18.55 21.70
CA THR A 140 12.68 19.84 22.29
C THR A 140 12.83 20.98 21.28
N SER A 141 13.90 20.98 20.49
CA SER A 141 14.30 22.09 19.60
C SER A 141 14.78 21.56 18.24
N PRO A 142 13.88 21.05 17.39
CA PRO A 142 14.26 20.38 16.13
C PRO A 142 14.91 21.34 15.13
N THR A 143 14.47 22.60 15.11
CA THR A 143 15.02 23.68 14.27
C THR A 143 16.46 24.02 14.65
N LEU A 144 16.83 23.91 15.93
CA LEU A 144 18.21 24.06 16.38
C LEU A 144 19.08 22.96 15.78
N VAL A 145 18.60 21.71 15.81
CA VAL A 145 19.31 20.57 15.22
C VAL A 145 19.51 20.74 13.71
N GLU A 146 18.48 21.17 12.99
CA GLU A 146 18.57 21.46 11.55
C GLU A 146 19.62 22.54 11.26
N ASN A 147 19.62 23.63 12.02
CA ASN A 147 20.61 24.71 11.88
C ASN A 147 22.03 24.24 12.21
N LEU A 148 22.18 23.42 13.24
CA LEU A 148 23.47 22.85 13.64
C LEU A 148 24.04 21.96 12.52
N ILE A 149 23.19 21.16 11.86
CA ILE A 149 23.59 20.36 10.69
C ILE A 149 24.06 21.26 9.56
N ARG A 150 23.31 22.33 9.24
CA ARG A 150 23.67 23.30 8.19
C ARG A 150 24.99 24.02 8.44
N GLN A 151 25.33 24.29 9.70
CA GLN A 151 26.57 24.97 10.08
C GLN A 151 27.77 24.01 10.23
N SER A 152 27.50 22.70 10.29
CA SER A 152 28.54 21.69 10.47
C SER A 152 29.25 21.37 9.15
N SER A 153 30.51 20.94 9.26
CA SER A 153 31.27 20.54 8.07
C SER A 153 30.64 19.32 7.40
N ILE A 154 30.78 19.26 6.07
CA ILE A 154 30.20 18.20 5.24
C ILE A 154 30.80 16.83 5.63
N HIS A 155 32.09 16.77 6.01
CA HIS A 155 32.73 15.55 6.49
C HIS A 155 32.21 15.10 7.87
N ASP A 156 31.96 16.03 8.79
CA ASP A 156 31.39 15.70 10.10
C ASP A 156 29.95 15.16 9.94
N VAL A 157 29.13 15.85 9.14
CA VAL A 157 27.75 15.45 8.84
C VAL A 157 27.69 14.10 8.10
N SER A 158 28.63 13.86 7.19
CA SER A 158 28.80 12.57 6.52
C SER A 158 29.09 11.43 7.50
N VAL A 159 29.93 11.68 8.52
CA VAL A 159 30.17 10.70 9.59
C VAL A 159 28.89 10.43 10.39
N ILE A 160 28.10 11.46 10.69
CA ILE A 160 26.81 11.30 11.37
C ILE A 160 25.85 10.44 10.54
N LEU A 161 25.71 10.69 9.23
CA LEU A 161 24.88 9.87 8.33
C LEU A 161 25.25 8.39 8.42
N LYS A 162 26.54 8.07 8.24
CA LYS A 162 27.07 6.70 8.31
C LYS A 162 26.74 6.06 9.66
N GLN A 163 26.96 6.79 10.76
CA GLN A 163 26.67 6.30 12.10
C GLN A 163 25.18 6.06 12.36
N LEU A 164 24.29 6.94 11.88
CA LEU A 164 22.84 6.76 12.04
C LEU A 164 22.38 5.48 11.35
N VAL A 165 22.73 5.30 10.08
CA VAL A 165 22.37 4.09 9.31
C VAL A 165 22.92 2.82 9.98
N ARG A 166 24.20 2.83 10.38
CA ARG A 166 24.86 1.66 11.00
C ARG A 166 24.34 1.34 12.40
N HIS A 167 23.87 2.33 13.15
CA HIS A 167 23.43 2.15 14.54
C HIS A 167 21.95 1.82 14.69
N LEU A 168 21.16 1.85 13.61
CA LEU A 168 19.79 1.36 13.63
C LEU A 168 19.71 -0.02 14.31
N PRO A 169 18.75 -0.26 15.22
CA PRO A 169 18.56 -1.57 15.87
C PRO A 169 18.32 -2.68 14.86
N GLU A 170 17.50 -2.37 13.85
CA GLU A 170 17.32 -3.18 12.65
C GLU A 170 18.04 -2.49 11.49
N PRO A 171 18.97 -3.16 10.79
CA PRO A 171 19.66 -2.57 9.64
C PRO A 171 18.68 -2.08 8.57
N LEU A 172 19.10 -1.08 7.78
CA LEU A 172 18.23 -0.50 6.75
C LEU A 172 17.69 -1.55 5.77
N LEU A 173 18.51 -2.52 5.39
CA LEU A 173 18.13 -3.65 4.52
C LEU A 173 17.41 -4.80 5.25
N THR A 174 17.09 -4.63 6.54
CA THR A 174 16.46 -5.60 7.46
C THR A 174 17.27 -6.89 7.69
N ASN A 175 17.08 -7.53 8.85
CA ASN A 175 17.78 -8.80 9.12
C ASN A 175 17.23 -9.97 8.31
N SER A 176 15.96 -9.93 7.91
CA SER A 176 15.29 -10.99 7.15
C SER A 176 15.80 -11.14 5.72
N HIS A 177 16.21 -10.03 5.09
CA HIS A 177 16.57 -10.01 3.67
C HIS A 177 18.08 -9.87 3.43
N MET A 178 18.88 -9.58 4.47
CA MET A 178 20.33 -9.36 4.34
C MET A 178 21.06 -10.48 3.61
N ASP A 179 20.78 -11.75 3.95
CA ASP A 179 21.47 -12.87 3.31
C ASP A 179 21.03 -13.04 1.85
N SER A 180 19.76 -12.79 1.52
CA SER A 180 19.27 -12.76 0.14
C SER A 180 19.93 -11.66 -0.68
N PHE A 181 20.11 -10.45 -0.11
CA PHE A 181 20.89 -9.39 -0.75
C PHE A 181 22.31 -9.85 -1.06
N LEU A 182 22.98 -10.51 -0.10
CA LEU A 182 24.34 -11.02 -0.29
C LEU A 182 24.44 -12.11 -1.34
N GLN A 183 23.37 -12.84 -1.67
CA GLN A 183 23.38 -13.84 -2.74
C GLN A 183 23.24 -13.24 -4.15
N VAL A 184 22.73 -12.02 -4.29
CA VAL A 184 22.52 -11.38 -5.60
C VAL A 184 23.76 -11.43 -6.51
N PRO A 185 24.98 -11.11 -6.05
CA PRO A 185 26.16 -11.14 -6.92
C PRO A 185 26.50 -12.52 -7.49
N ASN A 186 25.98 -13.60 -6.90
CA ASN A 186 26.19 -14.97 -7.38
C ASN A 186 25.25 -15.35 -8.52
N ILE A 187 24.23 -14.54 -8.81
CA ILE A 187 23.33 -14.76 -9.95
C ILE A 187 24.11 -14.43 -11.23
N PRO A 188 24.24 -15.35 -12.21
CA PRO A 188 25.08 -15.12 -13.38
C PRO A 188 24.60 -13.99 -14.30
N ASN A 189 23.28 -13.83 -14.43
CA ASN A 189 22.67 -12.86 -15.31
C ASN A 189 22.40 -11.53 -14.59
N VAL A 190 22.92 -10.42 -15.14
CA VAL A 190 22.71 -9.07 -14.60
C VAL A 190 21.23 -8.71 -14.56
N GLN A 191 20.40 -9.19 -15.49
CA GLN A 191 18.96 -8.89 -15.47
C GLN A 191 18.25 -9.54 -14.30
N ASP A 192 18.61 -10.78 -13.99
CA ASP A 192 18.08 -11.49 -12.84
C ASP A 192 18.63 -10.90 -11.52
N GLN A 193 19.87 -10.36 -11.53
CA GLN A 193 20.38 -9.56 -10.40
C GLN A 193 19.53 -8.31 -10.16
N ILE A 194 19.26 -7.52 -11.20
CA ILE A 194 18.45 -6.29 -11.10
C ILE A 194 17.03 -6.63 -10.65
N ASN A 195 16.42 -7.67 -11.24
CA ASN A 195 15.09 -8.14 -10.86
C ASN A 195 15.04 -8.55 -9.39
N THR A 196 15.99 -9.39 -8.95
CA THR A 196 16.07 -9.86 -7.57
C THR A 196 16.26 -8.70 -6.59
N LEU A 197 17.10 -7.72 -6.93
CA LEU A 197 17.28 -6.49 -6.14
C LEU A 197 15.98 -5.68 -6.04
N ASN A 198 15.27 -5.52 -7.16
CA ASN A 198 14.00 -4.80 -7.15
C ASN A 198 12.98 -5.48 -6.22
N LEU A 199 12.82 -6.81 -6.34
CA LEU A 199 11.95 -7.59 -5.47
C LEU A 199 12.37 -7.46 -3.99
N LEU A 200 13.67 -7.48 -3.70
CA LEU A 200 14.18 -7.29 -2.35
C LEU A 200 13.84 -5.90 -1.79
N VAL A 201 13.90 -4.85 -2.61
CA VAL A 201 13.48 -3.50 -2.22
C VAL A 201 11.96 -3.42 -2.01
N LEU A 202 11.15 -4.10 -2.84
CA LEU A 202 9.70 -4.23 -2.65
C LEU A 202 9.33 -4.99 -1.37
N ALA A 203 10.18 -5.93 -0.95
CA ALA A 203 10.00 -6.72 0.27
C ALA A 203 10.24 -5.90 1.56
N LEU A 204 10.96 -4.78 1.49
CA LEU A 204 11.30 -3.96 2.66
C LEU A 204 10.05 -3.31 3.30
N PRO A 205 10.09 -3.06 4.63
CA PRO A 205 9.16 -2.17 5.30
C PRO A 205 9.14 -0.77 4.67
N ASP A 206 8.00 -0.08 4.72
CA ASP A 206 7.84 1.20 4.02
C ASP A 206 8.86 2.25 4.47
N SER A 207 9.01 2.48 5.78
CA SER A 207 10.00 3.44 6.30
C SER A 207 11.44 3.13 5.88
N HIS A 208 11.81 1.85 5.86
CA HIS A 208 13.13 1.39 5.44
C HIS A 208 13.37 1.60 3.95
N ARG A 209 12.36 1.30 3.12
CA ARG A 209 12.42 1.48 1.68
C ARG A 209 12.53 2.95 1.29
N GLU A 210 11.72 3.82 1.89
CA GLU A 210 11.72 5.26 1.55
C GLU A 210 13.07 5.89 1.94
N LEU A 211 13.62 5.57 3.12
CA LEU A 211 14.96 6.03 3.50
C LEU A 211 16.05 5.45 2.59
N LEU A 212 15.94 4.18 2.18
CA LEU A 212 16.87 3.57 1.23
C LEU A 212 16.84 4.30 -0.12
N GLN A 213 15.66 4.63 -0.65
CA GLN A 213 15.52 5.35 -1.92
C GLN A 213 16.16 6.74 -1.87
N GLU A 214 15.89 7.52 -0.81
CA GLU A 214 16.53 8.83 -0.60
C GLU A 214 18.06 8.72 -0.49
N LEU A 215 18.55 7.71 0.23
CA LEU A 215 19.98 7.44 0.36
C LEU A 215 20.60 7.07 -1.00
N LEU A 216 19.98 6.15 -1.74
CA LEU A 216 20.49 5.72 -3.05
C LEU A 216 20.47 6.86 -4.07
N TYR A 217 19.44 7.71 -4.04
CA TYR A 217 19.38 8.92 -4.86
C TYR A 217 20.56 9.84 -4.56
N PHE A 218 20.81 10.16 -3.29
CA PHE A 218 21.96 10.97 -2.89
C PHE A 218 23.29 10.35 -3.33
N LEU A 219 23.49 9.04 -3.08
CA LEU A 219 24.73 8.36 -3.45
C LEU A 219 24.95 8.32 -4.97
N ALA A 220 23.89 8.17 -5.77
CA ALA A 220 23.98 8.28 -7.23
C ALA A 220 24.46 9.68 -7.65
N LYS A 221 23.97 10.74 -7.01
CA LYS A 221 24.44 12.11 -7.25
C LYS A 221 25.90 12.33 -6.87
N VAL A 222 26.39 11.69 -5.81
CA VAL A 222 27.83 11.70 -5.49
C VAL A 222 28.63 11.05 -6.61
N VAL A 223 28.20 9.90 -7.13
CA VAL A 223 28.91 9.20 -8.22
C VAL A 223 28.86 9.99 -9.54
N GLU A 224 27.76 10.72 -9.82
CA GLU A 224 27.66 11.58 -11.01
C GLU A 224 28.69 12.73 -11.02
N GLU A 225 29.14 13.16 -9.84
CA GLU A 225 30.14 14.23 -9.64
C GLU A 225 31.56 13.68 -9.38
N GLU A 226 31.83 12.43 -9.77
CA GLU A 226 33.13 11.75 -9.58
C GLU A 226 34.34 12.59 -10.04
N ASP A 227 34.20 13.32 -11.15
CA ASP A 227 35.27 14.16 -11.71
C ASP A 227 35.72 15.27 -10.73
N ALA A 228 34.80 15.78 -9.90
CA ALA A 228 35.07 16.81 -8.90
C ALA A 228 35.43 16.21 -7.54
N ASN A 229 34.61 15.29 -7.03
CA ASN A 229 34.75 14.78 -5.67
C ASN A 229 35.70 13.56 -5.54
N ARG A 230 36.18 13.00 -6.66
CA ARG A 230 37.07 11.82 -6.72
C ARG A 230 36.47 10.54 -6.12
N MET A 231 35.15 10.45 -6.05
CA MET A 231 34.42 9.32 -5.45
C MET A 231 33.71 8.48 -6.51
N SER A 232 34.43 7.47 -7.01
CA SER A 232 33.87 6.47 -7.93
C SER A 232 32.78 5.60 -7.31
N LEU A 233 31.96 4.97 -8.14
CA LEU A 233 30.93 3.99 -7.71
C LEU A 233 31.51 2.93 -6.76
N GLY A 234 32.70 2.41 -7.07
CA GLY A 234 33.40 1.42 -6.25
C GLY A 234 33.83 1.99 -4.89
N ASN A 235 34.38 3.21 -4.88
CA ASN A 235 34.81 3.90 -3.65
C ASN A 235 33.63 4.18 -2.72
N VAL A 236 32.53 4.71 -3.27
CA VAL A 236 31.31 4.99 -2.50
C VAL A 236 30.73 3.70 -1.94
N ALA A 237 30.62 2.65 -2.76
CA ALA A 237 30.08 1.38 -2.32
C ALA A 237 30.90 0.72 -1.20
N MET A 238 32.23 0.77 -1.29
CA MET A 238 33.11 0.21 -0.24
C MET A 238 32.90 0.89 1.11
N ILE A 239 32.62 2.19 1.13
CA ILE A 239 32.37 2.97 2.35
C ILE A 239 30.97 2.72 2.91
N ILE A 240 29.96 2.60 2.04
CA ILE A 240 28.55 2.46 2.43
C ILE A 240 28.20 1.03 2.82
N ALA A 241 28.76 0.03 2.13
CA ALA A 241 28.52 -1.39 2.38
C ALA A 241 28.57 -1.80 3.86
N PRO A 242 29.60 -1.44 4.67
CA PRO A 242 29.64 -1.81 6.09
C PRO A 242 28.55 -1.15 6.96
N ASN A 243 27.89 -0.09 6.47
CA ASN A 243 26.77 0.55 7.16
C ASN A 243 25.43 -0.13 6.81
N LEU A 244 25.28 -0.63 5.58
CA LEU A 244 24.09 -1.37 5.13
C LEU A 244 24.13 -2.85 5.56
N PHE A 245 25.33 -3.44 5.58
CA PHE A 245 25.63 -4.82 5.93
C PHE A 245 26.53 -4.86 7.17
N PRO A 246 26.04 -4.44 8.35
CA PRO A 246 26.85 -4.49 9.55
C PRO A 246 27.30 -5.93 9.81
N PRO A 247 28.58 -6.16 10.16
CA PRO A 247 29.08 -7.49 10.43
C PRO A 247 28.26 -8.14 11.56
N PRO A 248 27.96 -9.44 11.46
CA PRO A 248 27.39 -10.18 12.58
C PRO A 248 28.31 -9.97 13.79
N ARG A 249 27.76 -9.54 14.94
CA ARG A 249 28.57 -9.42 16.16
C ARG A 249 28.96 -10.83 16.61
N LEU A 250 30.13 -11.29 16.18
CA LEU A 250 30.78 -12.47 16.74
C LEU A 250 30.98 -12.20 18.23
N LYS A 251 30.59 -13.15 19.09
CA LYS A 251 30.98 -13.10 20.50
C LYS A 251 32.51 -13.12 20.50
N LYS A 252 33.13 -12.10 21.09
CA LYS A 252 34.59 -12.03 21.28
C LYS A 252 35.06 -13.39 21.83
N GLY A 253 35.89 -14.13 21.07
CA GLY A 253 36.51 -15.34 21.63
C GLY A 253 37.06 -16.39 20.68
N ASN A 254 36.62 -16.52 19.42
CA ASN A 254 37.12 -17.59 18.54
C ASN A 254 37.17 -17.11 17.09
N HIS A 255 38.29 -16.54 16.65
CA HIS A 255 38.57 -16.35 15.23
C HIS A 255 39.53 -17.47 14.79
N LYS A 256 39.04 -18.40 13.96
CA LYS A 256 39.88 -19.37 13.23
C LYS A 256 40.27 -18.75 11.88
N GLN A 257 41.37 -19.19 11.26
CA GLN A 257 41.84 -18.71 9.95
C GLN A 257 40.76 -18.75 8.85
N ASN A 258 39.82 -19.70 8.92
CA ASN A 258 38.67 -19.81 8.01
C ASN A 258 37.70 -18.61 8.09
N ASP A 259 37.72 -17.85 9.18
CA ASP A 259 36.81 -16.71 9.37
C ASP A 259 37.25 -15.49 8.55
N ILE A 260 38.55 -15.32 8.29
CA ILE A 260 39.09 -14.17 7.55
C ILE A 260 38.71 -14.27 6.06
N ALA A 261 38.90 -15.43 5.44
CA ALA A 261 38.54 -15.63 4.03
C ALA A 261 37.03 -15.47 3.80
N ALA A 262 36.21 -15.95 4.75
CA ALA A 262 34.77 -15.75 4.73
C ALA A 262 34.38 -14.27 4.90
N GLU A 263 35.04 -13.55 5.80
CA GLU A 263 34.80 -12.12 6.02
C GLU A 263 35.19 -11.27 4.79
N VAL A 264 36.32 -11.57 4.15
CA VAL A 264 36.75 -10.93 2.90
C VAL A 264 35.73 -11.20 1.78
N THR A 265 35.23 -12.43 1.68
CA THR A 265 34.19 -12.78 0.70
C THR A 265 32.91 -11.97 0.95
N VAL A 266 32.43 -11.90 2.19
CA VAL A 266 31.23 -11.12 2.55
C VAL A 266 31.44 -9.61 2.29
N ALA A 267 32.64 -9.08 2.55
CA ALA A 267 32.98 -7.69 2.24
C ALA A 267 32.94 -7.42 0.73
N ALA A 268 33.50 -8.32 -0.09
CA ALA A 268 33.45 -8.21 -1.54
C ALA A 268 32.01 -8.28 -2.08
N MET A 269 31.21 -9.23 -1.58
CA MET A 269 29.81 -9.39 -1.97
C MET A 269 28.97 -8.18 -1.57
N SER A 270 29.06 -7.73 -0.31
CA SER A 270 28.32 -6.55 0.18
C SER A 270 28.68 -5.27 -0.57
N SER A 271 29.96 -5.09 -0.92
CA SER A 271 30.40 -4.01 -1.80
C SER A 271 29.76 -4.12 -3.19
N LYS A 272 29.78 -5.31 -3.81
CA LYS A 272 29.19 -5.52 -5.13
C LYS A 272 27.67 -5.26 -5.13
N VAL A 273 26.95 -5.75 -4.12
CA VAL A 273 25.51 -5.45 -3.94
C VAL A 273 25.28 -3.96 -3.80
N THR A 274 26.10 -3.27 -3.01
CA THR A 274 25.97 -1.81 -2.80
C THR A 274 26.21 -1.05 -4.11
N GLN A 275 27.16 -1.48 -4.96
CA GLN A 275 27.35 -0.90 -6.29
C GLN A 275 26.10 -1.07 -7.17
N LEU A 276 25.50 -2.27 -7.19
CA LEU A 276 24.29 -2.53 -7.96
C LEU A 276 23.10 -1.70 -7.46
N LEU A 277 22.94 -1.58 -6.14
CA LEU A 277 21.92 -0.74 -5.52
C LEU A 277 22.06 0.73 -5.91
N ILE A 278 23.28 1.28 -5.90
CA ILE A 278 23.52 2.67 -6.31
C ILE A 278 23.31 2.83 -7.82
N LYS A 279 23.85 1.92 -8.64
CA LYS A 279 23.78 1.98 -10.11
C LYS A 279 22.33 1.95 -10.60
N TYR A 280 21.49 1.07 -10.04
CA TYR A 280 20.10 0.89 -10.50
C TYR A 280 19.06 1.53 -9.58
N GLY A 281 19.48 2.34 -8.59
CA GLY A 281 18.62 2.83 -7.52
C GLY A 281 17.35 3.56 -7.98
N SER A 282 17.41 4.29 -9.10
CA SER A 282 16.26 4.99 -9.69
C SER A 282 15.15 4.06 -10.21
N PHE A 283 15.50 2.82 -10.56
CA PHE A 283 14.57 1.81 -11.04
C PHE A 283 13.99 0.95 -9.90
N LEU A 284 14.70 0.84 -8.77
CA LEU A 284 14.31 0.00 -7.65
C LEU A 284 13.08 0.57 -6.93
N GLY A 285 12.07 -0.29 -6.72
CA GLY A 285 10.78 0.07 -6.12
C GLY A 285 9.62 0.09 -7.13
N ALA A 286 9.91 -0.05 -8.42
CA ALA A 286 8.88 -0.25 -9.45
C ALA A 286 8.23 -1.63 -9.28
N VAL A 287 6.90 -1.70 -9.32
CA VAL A 287 6.15 -2.95 -9.14
C VAL A 287 5.97 -3.64 -10.48
N PRO A 288 6.51 -4.87 -10.67
CA PRO A 288 6.28 -5.63 -11.90
C PRO A 288 4.78 -5.83 -12.15
N PRO A 289 4.29 -5.65 -13.39
CA PRO A 289 2.87 -5.70 -13.69
C PRO A 289 2.26 -7.07 -13.40
N GLU A 290 3.03 -8.15 -13.56
CA GLU A 290 2.61 -9.53 -13.25
C GLU A 290 2.33 -9.68 -11.75
N LEU A 291 3.22 -9.13 -10.92
CA LEU A 291 3.13 -9.20 -9.47
C LEU A 291 1.97 -8.33 -8.95
N LEU A 292 1.74 -7.16 -9.55
CA LEU A 292 0.58 -6.32 -9.26
C LEU A 292 -0.75 -7.00 -9.66
N ALA A 293 -0.80 -7.64 -10.84
CA ALA A 293 -1.97 -8.38 -11.29
C ALA A 293 -2.29 -9.55 -10.34
N GLN A 294 -1.26 -10.29 -9.91
CA GLN A 294 -1.40 -11.39 -8.96
C GLN A 294 -1.88 -10.90 -7.59
N ALA A 295 -1.35 -9.77 -7.10
CA ALA A 295 -1.82 -9.17 -5.85
C ALA A 295 -3.31 -8.81 -5.94
N ARG A 296 -3.72 -8.09 -6.98
CA ARG A 296 -5.13 -7.70 -7.17
C ARG A 296 -6.05 -8.93 -7.30
N LEU A 297 -5.60 -9.99 -7.95
CA LEU A 297 -6.36 -11.25 -8.03
C LEU A 297 -6.50 -11.93 -6.66
N GLN A 298 -5.45 -11.95 -5.86
CA GLN A 298 -5.47 -12.52 -4.51
C GLN A 298 -6.34 -11.69 -3.55
N ASN A 299 -6.34 -10.36 -3.66
CA ASN A 299 -7.28 -9.50 -2.92
C ASN A 299 -8.73 -9.79 -3.28
N ARG A 300 -9.04 -9.98 -4.58
CA ARG A 300 -10.36 -10.45 -5.03
C ARG A 300 -10.72 -11.82 -4.43
N ARG A 301 -9.79 -12.78 -4.39
CA ARG A 301 -10.01 -14.13 -3.82
C ARG A 301 -10.19 -14.13 -2.30
N SER A 302 -9.45 -13.28 -1.57
CA SER A 302 -9.54 -13.18 -0.11
C SER A 302 -10.83 -12.51 0.35
N SER A 303 -11.29 -11.47 -0.38
CA SER A 303 -12.63 -10.90 -0.20
C SER A 303 -13.72 -11.98 -0.40
N ASN A 304 -13.59 -12.79 -1.45
CA ASN A 304 -14.48 -13.92 -1.72
C ASN A 304 -14.44 -15.04 -0.66
N LYS A 305 -13.31 -15.25 0.04
CA LYS A 305 -13.17 -16.26 1.12
C LYS A 305 -13.69 -15.76 2.47
N HIS A 306 -13.47 -14.49 2.80
CA HIS A 306 -14.01 -13.88 4.02
C HIS A 306 -15.54 -13.85 3.98
N ALA A 307 -16.12 -13.55 2.82
CA ALA A 307 -17.56 -13.71 2.56
C ALA A 307 -18.05 -15.16 2.75
N LYS A 308 -17.30 -16.17 2.27
CA LYS A 308 -17.63 -17.60 2.46
C LYS A 308 -17.50 -18.09 3.92
N ARG A 309 -16.58 -17.54 4.73
CA ARG A 309 -16.40 -17.91 6.14
C ARG A 309 -17.43 -17.30 7.07
N MET A 310 -17.87 -16.06 6.81
CA MET A 310 -19.01 -15.46 7.53
C MET A 310 -20.32 -16.23 7.26
N GLY A 311 -20.44 -16.91 6.11
CA GLY A 311 -21.53 -17.85 5.80
C GLY A 311 -21.41 -19.26 6.43
N ARG A 312 -20.26 -19.60 7.06
CA ARG A 312 -20.03 -20.89 7.75
C ARG A 312 -20.19 -20.81 9.27
N LYS A 313 -20.13 -19.60 9.85
CA LYS A 313 -20.15 -19.37 11.30
C LYS A 313 -21.56 -19.30 11.95
N GLN A 314 -22.64 -19.55 11.19
CA GLN A 314 -24.00 -19.78 11.74
C GLN A 314 -24.43 -21.27 11.70
N LYS A 315 -23.52 -22.19 11.37
CA LYS A 315 -23.74 -23.65 11.48
C LYS A 315 -22.67 -24.21 12.43
N GLY A 316 -22.92 -24.13 13.73
CA GLY A 316 -21.98 -24.63 14.74
C GLY A 316 -22.40 -24.45 16.20
N ASP A 317 -23.53 -23.82 16.49
CA ASP A 317 -24.24 -23.97 17.77
C ASP A 317 -25.74 -23.99 17.48
N LYS A 318 -26.24 -25.16 17.09
CA LYS A 318 -27.66 -25.47 17.22
C LYS A 318 -27.85 -25.94 18.66
N GLN A 319 -28.56 -25.15 19.45
CA GLN A 319 -29.77 -25.62 20.12
C GLN A 319 -30.40 -24.39 20.78
N LYS A 320 -31.45 -23.84 20.16
CA LYS A 320 -32.61 -23.62 21.00
C LYS A 320 -33.08 -25.03 21.29
N ASN A 321 -33.22 -25.46 22.53
CA ASN A 321 -34.02 -26.67 22.66
C ASN A 321 -35.45 -26.32 22.24
N LEU A 322 -35.73 -26.82 21.02
CA LEU A 322 -37.00 -27.03 20.33
C LEU A 322 -37.52 -25.84 19.50
N LYS A 323 -36.81 -25.52 18.41
CA LYS A 323 -37.31 -24.78 17.24
C LYS A 323 -36.79 -25.41 15.94
N ASP A 324 -37.25 -26.61 15.63
CA ASP A 324 -37.35 -27.14 14.27
C ASP A 324 -38.85 -27.14 13.95
N ASP A 325 -39.29 -26.48 12.86
CA ASP A 325 -40.48 -26.88 12.07
C ASP A 325 -40.87 -25.91 10.94
N PHE A 326 -40.34 -24.69 10.87
CA PHE A 326 -40.68 -23.76 9.76
C PHE A 326 -39.64 -23.69 8.62
N LEU A 327 -38.61 -24.56 8.62
CA LEU A 327 -37.61 -24.67 7.55
C LEU A 327 -37.94 -25.78 6.53
N SER A 328 -39.16 -26.31 6.51
CA SER A 328 -39.54 -27.44 5.64
C SER A 328 -40.00 -27.06 4.23
N ASN A 329 -40.20 -25.78 3.89
CA ASN A 329 -40.48 -25.38 2.51
C ASN A 329 -39.50 -24.31 2.02
N GLY A 330 -38.56 -24.74 1.17
CA GLY A 330 -37.45 -23.97 0.61
C GLY A 330 -37.86 -22.84 -0.33
N GLY A 331 -38.57 -21.84 0.18
CA GLY A 331 -38.84 -20.61 -0.56
C GLY A 331 -37.59 -19.75 -0.74
N SER A 332 -37.30 -19.38 -1.98
CA SER A 332 -36.26 -18.40 -2.32
C SER A 332 -36.68 -16.99 -1.88
N VAL A 333 -35.76 -16.06 -1.56
CA VAL A 333 -36.11 -14.69 -1.11
C VAL A 333 -35.24 -13.65 -1.82
N ILE A 334 -35.81 -12.81 -2.67
CA ILE A 334 -35.06 -11.71 -3.31
C ILE A 334 -35.01 -10.48 -2.40
N ARG A 335 -33.91 -9.72 -2.45
CA ARG A 335 -33.81 -8.40 -1.82
C ARG A 335 -33.81 -7.33 -2.89
N VAL A 336 -34.78 -6.44 -2.82
CA VAL A 336 -34.95 -5.33 -3.76
C VAL A 336 -34.40 -4.06 -3.13
N GLN A 337 -33.48 -3.41 -3.83
CA GLN A 337 -32.84 -2.17 -3.39
C GLN A 337 -33.56 -0.96 -4.00
N MET A 338 -33.72 0.08 -3.18
CA MET A 338 -34.27 1.37 -3.60
C MET A 338 -33.17 2.42 -3.65
N SER A 339 -32.89 2.97 -4.84
CA SER A 339 -31.78 3.90 -5.07
C SER A 339 -31.97 5.28 -4.42
N SER A 340 -33.15 5.56 -3.85
CA SER A 340 -33.51 6.89 -3.36
C SER A 340 -33.62 7.02 -1.83
N LEU A 341 -33.21 6.01 -1.05
CA LEU A 341 -33.23 6.04 0.43
C LEU A 341 -31.81 5.95 1.01
N ARG A 342 -31.40 6.92 1.86
CA ARG A 342 -30.08 6.93 2.50
C ARG A 342 -29.97 5.85 3.61
N HIS A 343 -29.49 4.66 3.22
CA HIS A 343 -28.97 3.53 4.03
C HIS A 343 -29.81 2.99 5.22
N PRO A 344 -30.06 1.66 5.34
CA PRO A 344 -29.96 0.57 4.36
C PRO A 344 -31.35 -0.04 4.09
N ASN A 345 -32.15 0.53 3.19
CA ASN A 345 -33.51 0.03 2.97
C ASN A 345 -33.57 -0.87 1.73
N SER A 346 -33.24 -2.14 1.94
CA SER A 346 -33.56 -3.23 1.00
C SER A 346 -34.70 -4.06 1.57
N ILE A 347 -35.77 -4.27 0.79
CA ILE A 347 -36.94 -5.06 1.21
C ILE A 347 -36.74 -6.50 0.72
N ALA A 348 -36.89 -7.45 1.64
CA ALA A 348 -36.82 -8.86 1.34
C ALA A 348 -38.21 -9.40 1.00
N VAL A 349 -38.40 -9.87 -0.23
CA VAL A 349 -39.67 -10.44 -0.69
C VAL A 349 -39.49 -11.94 -0.87
N PRO A 350 -40.29 -12.79 -0.19
CA PRO A 350 -40.29 -14.22 -0.44
C PRO A 350 -40.85 -14.53 -1.83
N VAL A 351 -40.12 -15.36 -2.57
CA VAL A 351 -40.36 -15.74 -3.96
C VAL A 351 -40.56 -17.24 -4.02
N THR A 352 -41.71 -17.64 -4.55
CA THR A 352 -42.04 -19.03 -4.89
C THR A 352 -41.87 -19.24 -6.40
N ASP A 353 -41.96 -20.49 -6.85
CA ASP A 353 -41.72 -20.86 -8.26
C ASP A 353 -42.72 -20.21 -9.25
N LYS A 354 -43.82 -19.64 -8.74
CA LYS A 354 -44.85 -18.95 -9.51
C LYS A 354 -44.81 -17.41 -9.36
N THR A 355 -43.97 -16.87 -8.48
CA THR A 355 -43.95 -15.43 -8.20
C THR A 355 -43.48 -14.64 -9.43
N THR A 356 -44.30 -13.68 -9.84
CA THR A 356 -44.05 -12.82 -11.00
C THR A 356 -43.29 -11.55 -10.62
N ALA A 357 -42.65 -10.89 -11.60
CA ALA A 357 -41.99 -9.61 -11.38
C ALA A 357 -42.95 -8.52 -10.89
N GLY A 358 -44.22 -8.55 -11.33
CA GLY A 358 -45.26 -7.63 -10.87
C GLY A 358 -45.66 -7.83 -9.41
N GLU A 359 -45.85 -9.08 -8.96
CA GLU A 359 -46.15 -9.40 -7.56
C GLU A 359 -45.05 -8.93 -6.59
N VAL A 360 -43.81 -8.87 -7.05
CA VAL A 360 -42.69 -8.34 -6.26
C VAL A 360 -42.77 -6.83 -6.13
N VAL A 361 -43.07 -6.12 -7.22
CA VAL A 361 -43.25 -4.65 -7.18
C VAL A 361 -44.40 -4.29 -6.23
N GLU A 362 -45.49 -5.06 -6.26
CA GLU A 362 -46.64 -4.91 -5.38
C GLU A 362 -46.29 -5.12 -3.91
N LYS A 363 -45.68 -6.26 -3.55
CA LYS A 363 -45.29 -6.56 -2.17
C LYS A 363 -44.29 -5.55 -1.59
N VAL A 364 -43.42 -4.99 -2.43
CA VAL A 364 -42.50 -3.92 -2.01
C VAL A 364 -43.27 -2.61 -1.76
N ALA A 365 -44.23 -2.26 -2.63
CA ALA A 365 -45.07 -1.08 -2.42
C ALA A 365 -45.91 -1.20 -1.13
N GLU A 366 -46.54 -2.36 -0.88
CA GLU A 366 -47.29 -2.63 0.36
C GLU A 366 -46.41 -2.56 1.60
N ALA A 367 -45.22 -3.16 1.56
CA ALA A 367 -44.29 -3.14 2.69
C ALA A 367 -43.80 -1.71 3.01
N LEU A 368 -43.69 -0.84 2.00
CA LEU A 368 -43.34 0.55 2.22
C LEU A 368 -44.51 1.37 2.79
N ASP A 369 -45.73 1.09 2.35
CA ASP A 369 -46.94 1.72 2.89
C ASP A 369 -47.10 1.38 4.38
N GLN A 370 -46.75 0.16 4.78
CA GLN A 370 -46.75 -0.28 6.20
C GLN A 370 -45.59 0.30 7.03
N LEU A 371 -44.47 0.67 6.41
CA LEU A 371 -43.31 1.26 7.09
C LEU A 371 -43.48 2.76 7.37
N ILE A 372 -44.48 3.40 6.77
CA ILE A 372 -44.83 4.80 7.04
C ILE A 372 -45.98 4.82 8.06
N ASP A 373 -45.67 5.29 9.27
CA ASP A 373 -46.63 5.43 10.37
C ASP A 373 -47.86 6.28 9.95
N PRO A 374 -49.12 5.85 10.18
CA PRO A 374 -50.33 6.61 9.81
C PRO A 374 -50.44 8.00 10.46
N ARG A 375 -49.56 8.34 11.41
CA ARG A 375 -49.57 9.61 12.16
C ARG A 375 -49.02 10.81 11.41
N HIS A 376 -48.51 10.63 10.19
CA HIS A 376 -48.11 11.73 9.29
C HIS A 376 -49.00 11.90 8.06
N HIS A 377 -50.23 11.38 8.11
CA HIS A 377 -51.32 11.93 7.30
C HIS A 377 -51.81 13.25 7.90
N THR A 378 -51.08 14.34 7.65
CA THR A 378 -51.73 15.65 7.53
C THR A 378 -51.51 16.18 6.13
N PHE A 379 -52.52 15.87 5.34
CA PHE A 379 -52.97 16.61 4.19
C PHE A 379 -52.96 18.13 4.51
N VAL A 380 -52.27 18.92 3.70
CA VAL A 380 -52.88 20.16 3.20
C VAL A 380 -52.77 20.06 1.68
N SER A 381 -53.89 19.69 1.06
CA SER A 381 -54.17 20.07 -0.32
C SER A 381 -54.49 21.54 -0.33
N THR A 382 -53.80 22.29 -1.16
CA THR A 382 -54.29 23.44 -1.94
C THR A 382 -53.12 23.80 -2.85
N ASP A 383 -53.13 23.33 -4.09
CA ASP A 383 -53.74 23.98 -5.25
C ASP A 383 -53.36 25.45 -5.42
N GLN A 384 -53.08 25.80 -6.69
CA GLN A 384 -52.79 27.12 -7.26
C GLN A 384 -51.29 27.49 -7.24
N GLN A 385 -50.57 27.35 -8.36
CA GLN A 385 -50.57 28.22 -9.55
C GLN A 385 -49.80 29.52 -9.28
N GLU A 386 -48.98 29.89 -10.27
CA GLU A 386 -48.37 31.22 -10.51
C GLU A 386 -46.90 31.47 -10.13
N ASN A 387 -46.10 31.50 -11.19
CA ASN A 387 -45.31 32.65 -11.66
C ASN A 387 -44.08 33.17 -10.89
N ARG A 388 -43.00 33.20 -11.68
CA ARG A 388 -42.03 34.29 -11.88
C ARG A 388 -40.95 34.56 -10.81
N ALA A 389 -39.75 34.17 -11.23
CA ALA A 389 -38.64 35.08 -11.58
C ALA A 389 -37.85 35.82 -10.48
N PHE A 390 -36.55 35.52 -10.51
CA PHE A 390 -35.39 36.42 -10.35
C PHE A 390 -34.84 36.79 -8.95
N LEU A 391 -33.61 36.28 -8.74
CA LEU A 391 -32.45 36.86 -8.05
C LEU A 391 -32.44 36.98 -6.50
N GLN A 392 -31.82 36.00 -5.82
CA GLN A 392 -30.43 36.10 -5.29
C GLN A 392 -30.11 34.93 -4.34
N ARG A 393 -28.89 34.38 -4.47
CA ARG A 393 -28.18 33.50 -3.51
C ARG A 393 -27.27 34.37 -2.61
N PRO A 394 -26.57 33.86 -1.57
CA PRO A 394 -26.66 32.54 -0.91
C PRO A 394 -26.60 32.57 0.65
N ARG A 395 -27.12 31.54 1.33
CA ARG A 395 -26.46 30.89 2.50
C ARG A 395 -27.18 29.59 2.89
N THR A 396 -26.45 28.49 2.72
CA THR A 396 -26.42 27.24 3.52
C THR A 396 -27.60 26.94 4.46
N THR A 397 -28.60 26.21 3.98
CA THR A 397 -29.39 25.25 4.77
C THR A 397 -29.80 24.10 3.85
N SER A 398 -29.65 22.88 4.34
CA SER A 398 -30.08 21.61 3.76
C SER A 398 -31.28 21.70 2.81
N GLU A 399 -31.06 21.50 1.51
CA GLU A 399 -32.14 21.11 0.60
C GLU A 399 -32.67 19.73 1.06
N PRO A 400 -33.98 19.58 1.30
CA PRO A 400 -34.56 18.26 1.51
C PRO A 400 -34.42 17.47 0.21
N ILE A 401 -33.87 16.27 0.31
CA ILE A 401 -33.74 15.35 -0.82
C ILE A 401 -35.12 15.17 -1.45
N VAL A 402 -35.25 15.60 -2.71
CA VAL A 402 -36.37 15.24 -3.57
C VAL A 402 -36.44 13.71 -3.63
N MET A 403 -37.45 13.11 -2.96
CA MET A 403 -37.70 11.67 -3.02
C MET A 403 -38.12 11.27 -4.44
N ARG A 404 -37.22 10.64 -5.20
CA ARG A 404 -37.46 10.18 -6.58
C ARG A 404 -38.46 9.02 -6.73
N HIS A 405 -39.06 8.51 -5.64
CA HIS A 405 -40.07 7.43 -5.68
C HIS A 405 -41.37 7.76 -4.96
N ARG A 406 -41.75 9.04 -4.88
CA ARG A 406 -43.10 9.41 -4.39
C ARG A 406 -44.22 8.77 -5.23
N CYS A 407 -43.95 8.41 -6.50
CA CYS A 407 -44.87 7.70 -7.40
C CYS A 407 -45.20 6.26 -6.94
N LEU A 408 -44.28 5.61 -6.20
CA LEU A 408 -44.46 4.25 -5.68
C LEU A 408 -45.15 4.27 -4.30
N MET A 409 -45.32 5.46 -3.71
CA MET A 409 -45.77 5.68 -2.33
C MET A 409 -47.08 6.48 -2.34
N GLY A 410 -48.16 5.87 -1.88
CA GLY A 410 -49.48 6.49 -1.80
C GLY A 410 -50.56 5.61 -2.39
N THR A 411 -51.80 5.88 -1.99
CA THR A 411 -53.04 5.08 -2.17
C THR A 411 -53.49 4.92 -3.64
N LYS A 412 -52.60 4.49 -4.53
CA LYS A 412 -52.94 4.07 -5.89
C LYS A 412 -53.31 2.59 -5.87
N LYS A 413 -54.37 2.23 -6.60
CA LYS A 413 -54.75 0.81 -6.76
C LYS A 413 -53.55 0.07 -7.36
N ILE A 414 -53.31 -1.16 -6.92
CA ILE A 414 -52.22 -2.04 -7.40
C ILE A 414 -52.06 -2.02 -8.93
N ALA A 415 -53.18 -2.02 -9.65
CA ALA A 415 -53.22 -1.98 -11.11
C ALA A 415 -52.64 -0.71 -11.74
N GLU A 416 -52.59 0.41 -11.02
CA GLU A 416 -51.94 1.66 -11.46
C GLU A 416 -50.45 1.64 -11.16
N THR A 417 -50.03 1.06 -10.04
CA THR A 417 -48.61 0.93 -9.67
C THR A 417 -47.85 0.13 -10.71
N LEU A 418 -48.45 -0.93 -11.25
CA LEU A 418 -47.85 -1.78 -12.28
C LEU A 418 -47.82 -1.16 -13.69
N LYS A 419 -48.45 0.00 -13.93
CA LYS A 419 -48.34 0.67 -15.24
C LYS A 419 -46.97 1.33 -15.43
N ASP A 420 -46.48 1.97 -14.37
CA ASP A 420 -45.36 2.91 -14.48
C ASP A 420 -44.11 2.47 -13.70
N HIS A 421 -44.15 1.31 -13.02
CA HIS A 421 -43.02 0.80 -12.22
C HIS A 421 -42.60 -0.59 -12.64
N TYR A 422 -41.31 -0.78 -12.86
CA TYR A 422 -40.75 -2.03 -13.36
C TYR A 422 -39.59 -2.51 -12.50
N LEU A 423 -39.45 -3.83 -12.42
CA LEU A 423 -38.34 -4.50 -11.74
C LEU A 423 -37.15 -4.65 -12.71
N TYR A 424 -35.98 -4.24 -12.25
CA TYR A 424 -34.72 -4.35 -12.97
C TYR A 424 -33.84 -5.42 -12.34
N PHE A 425 -33.23 -6.21 -13.21
CA PHE A 425 -32.22 -7.20 -12.89
C PHE A 425 -30.86 -6.70 -13.37
N ILE A 426 -29.90 -6.53 -12.45
CA ILE A 426 -28.58 -5.96 -12.73
C ILE A 426 -27.52 -7.00 -12.35
N ARG A 427 -26.64 -7.33 -13.30
CA ARG A 427 -25.57 -8.33 -13.11
C ARG A 427 -24.24 -7.72 -13.53
N GLU A 428 -23.23 -7.75 -12.64
CA GLU A 428 -21.95 -7.02 -12.79
C GLU A 428 -21.19 -7.30 -14.11
N ASN A 429 -21.48 -8.39 -14.83
CA ASN A 429 -20.82 -8.78 -16.08
C ASN A 429 -21.73 -8.76 -17.34
N VAL A 430 -23.04 -8.49 -17.22
CA VAL A 430 -24.01 -8.61 -18.33
C VAL A 430 -24.82 -7.32 -18.58
N GLY A 431 -24.81 -6.38 -17.64
CA GLY A 431 -25.57 -5.13 -17.73
C GLY A 431 -26.92 -5.20 -16.98
N GLU A 432 -27.78 -4.22 -17.22
CA GLU A 432 -29.11 -4.12 -16.61
C GLU A 432 -30.22 -4.56 -17.58
N ARG A 433 -31.23 -5.25 -17.08
CA ARG A 433 -32.38 -5.71 -17.87
C ARG A 433 -33.69 -5.38 -17.14
N ARG A 434 -34.60 -4.70 -17.84
CA ARG A 434 -35.99 -4.49 -17.40
C ARG A 434 -36.79 -5.79 -17.57
N LEU A 435 -37.60 -6.13 -16.59
CA LEU A 435 -38.48 -7.29 -16.63
C LEU A 435 -39.93 -6.84 -16.81
N ASP A 436 -40.66 -7.52 -17.70
CA ASP A 436 -42.11 -7.35 -17.82
C ASP A 436 -42.80 -8.02 -16.63
N HIS A 437 -43.92 -7.44 -16.18
CA HIS A 437 -44.58 -7.83 -14.93
C HIS A 437 -45.01 -9.30 -14.88
N ASN A 438 -45.36 -9.89 -16.02
CA ASN A 438 -45.86 -11.27 -16.12
C ASN A 438 -44.74 -12.32 -16.10
N ILE A 439 -43.46 -11.93 -16.12
CA ILE A 439 -42.34 -12.86 -16.12
C ILE A 439 -42.14 -13.43 -14.72
N THR A 440 -42.02 -14.76 -14.61
CA THR A 440 -41.70 -15.44 -13.35
C THR A 440 -40.22 -15.32 -13.01
N ILE A 441 -39.94 -14.98 -11.75
CA ILE A 441 -38.56 -14.67 -11.30
C ILE A 441 -37.68 -15.93 -11.32
N HIS A 442 -38.25 -17.08 -11.02
CA HIS A 442 -37.56 -18.36 -11.05
C HIS A 442 -36.97 -18.67 -12.45
N ASN A 443 -37.68 -18.30 -13.54
CA ASN A 443 -37.23 -18.54 -14.91
C ASN A 443 -36.03 -17.66 -15.32
N ILE A 444 -35.78 -16.56 -14.60
CA ILE A 444 -34.64 -15.67 -14.86
C ILE A 444 -33.38 -16.14 -14.11
N ILE A 445 -33.54 -16.75 -12.94
CA ILE A 445 -32.44 -17.20 -12.07
C ILE A 445 -31.91 -18.57 -12.53
N GLY A 446 -32.71 -19.34 -13.27
CA GLY A 446 -32.39 -20.67 -13.75
C GLY A 446 -32.55 -21.74 -12.66
N SER A 447 -32.89 -22.96 -13.06
CA SER A 447 -33.14 -24.11 -12.17
C SER A 447 -31.86 -24.64 -11.51
N GLY A 448 -31.33 -23.86 -10.56
CA GLY A 448 -30.21 -24.20 -9.70
C GLY A 448 -30.57 -23.90 -8.26
N SER A 449 -30.80 -24.94 -7.46
CA SER A 449 -31.12 -24.86 -6.04
C SER A 449 -29.90 -24.35 -5.24
N GLY A 450 -29.77 -23.03 -5.11
CA GLY A 450 -28.72 -22.46 -4.27
C GLY A 450 -28.59 -20.94 -4.35
N ARG A 451 -29.01 -20.26 -3.27
CA ARG A 451 -28.63 -18.90 -2.80
C ARG A 451 -28.10 -17.93 -3.86
N PHE A 452 -28.90 -16.90 -4.14
CA PHE A 452 -28.60 -15.71 -4.94
C PHE A 452 -27.12 -15.44 -5.17
N ALA A 453 -26.71 -15.61 -6.43
CA ALA A 453 -25.36 -15.39 -6.91
C ALA A 453 -24.86 -13.98 -6.52
N SER A 454 -23.72 -13.92 -5.83
CA SER A 454 -23.00 -12.68 -5.53
C SER A 454 -22.82 -11.84 -6.80
N GLY A 455 -23.19 -10.56 -6.74
CA GLY A 455 -23.10 -9.63 -7.88
C GLY A 455 -24.39 -9.44 -8.68
N THR A 456 -25.55 -9.84 -8.12
CA THR A 456 -26.88 -9.59 -8.71
C THR A 456 -27.66 -8.62 -7.83
N THR A 457 -28.00 -7.45 -8.37
CA THR A 457 -28.83 -6.44 -7.68
C THR A 457 -30.19 -6.31 -8.36
N TRP A 458 -31.23 -6.20 -7.56
CA TRP A 458 -32.60 -6.01 -8.01
C TRP A 458 -33.06 -4.62 -7.60
N GLU A 459 -33.60 -3.87 -8.54
CA GLU A 459 -33.98 -2.47 -8.32
C GLU A 459 -35.35 -2.19 -8.91
N ILE A 460 -36.21 -1.43 -8.21
CA ILE A 460 -37.45 -0.93 -8.80
C ILE A 460 -37.21 0.48 -9.31
N ARG A 461 -37.57 0.72 -10.58
CA ARG A 461 -37.52 2.04 -11.20
C ARG A 461 -38.90 2.45 -11.72
N CYS A 462 -39.15 3.75 -11.62
CA CYS A 462 -40.38 4.44 -12.03
C CYS A 462 -40.11 5.09 -13.41
N HIS A 463 -41.02 4.94 -14.37
CA HIS A 463 -40.93 5.47 -15.75
C HIS A 463 -41.99 6.53 -16.07
N HIS A 464 -42.47 7.24 -15.05
CA HIS A 464 -43.37 8.39 -15.23
C HIS A 464 -42.71 9.54 -16.00
#